data_AF-A0A9E2XM16-F1
#
_entry.id   AF-A0A9E2XM16-F1
#
_cell.length_a   1.000
_cell.length_b   1.000
_cell.length_c   1.000
_cell.angle_alpha   90.00
_cell.angle_beta   90.00
_cell.angle_gamma   90.00
#
_symmetry.space_group_name_H-M   'P 1'
#
loop_
_entity.id
_entity.type
_entity.pdbx_description
1 polymer ?
#
loop_
_entity_poly.entity_id
_entity_poly.type
_entity_poly.pdbx_seq_one_letter_code
_entity_poly.pdbx_strand_id
1 'polypeptide(L)'
;LVGLVALEMFVTKEGQVLANEMAPRPHNSGHWTIDACATSQFEQLVRAICGLPLGPVDMLAPSRMVNLIGAEANDWPRYVADPTARLHLYGKTSARPGRKMGHVTFLGPSRA
;
A
#
# COMPACT_ATOMS: atom_id res chain seq x y z
N LEU A 1 -8.76 -5.36 20.21
CA LEU A 1 -8.80 -5.41 18.73
C LEU A 1 -7.91 -6.57 18.28
N VAL A 2 -8.35 -7.43 17.36
CA VAL A 2 -7.54 -8.53 16.81
C VAL A 2 -7.44 -8.32 15.30
N GLY A 3 -6.22 -8.36 14.74
CA GLY A 3 -5.98 -8.10 13.32
C GLY A 3 -4.96 -6.98 13.10
N LEU A 4 -5.26 -6.10 12.14
CA LEU A 4 -4.38 -5.02 11.69
C LEU A 4 -4.94 -3.65 12.05
N VAL A 5 -4.04 -2.75 12.44
CA VAL A 5 -4.35 -1.34 12.67
C VAL A 5 -3.30 -0.45 11.99
N ALA A 6 -3.76 0.57 11.26
CA ALA A 6 -2.91 1.64 10.78
C ALA A 6 -3.10 2.87 11.67
N LEU A 7 -1.98 3.47 12.10
CA LEU A 7 -1.96 4.71 12.86
C LEU A 7 -1.25 5.77 12.01
N GLU A 8 -2.01 6.75 11.55
CA GLU A 8 -1.44 7.94 10.91
C GLU A 8 -0.86 8.86 11.95
N MET A 9 0.27 9.49 11.62
CA MET A 9 0.99 10.36 12.53
C MET A 9 1.42 11.65 11.83
N PHE A 10 1.51 12.73 12.60
CA PHE A 10 2.19 13.95 12.19
C PHE A 10 3.56 14.05 12.88
N VAL A 11 4.54 14.60 12.17
CA VAL A 11 5.82 15.02 12.74
C VAL A 11 5.83 16.56 12.73
N THR A 12 5.91 17.17 13.91
CA THR A 12 5.97 18.63 14.02
C THR A 12 7.34 19.16 13.57
N LYS A 13 7.45 20.48 13.37
CA LYS A 13 8.72 21.11 13.01
C LYS A 13 9.79 20.96 14.09
N GLU A 14 9.35 20.80 15.34
CA GLU A 14 10.17 20.58 16.53
C GLU A 14 10.50 19.10 16.75
N GLY A 15 10.08 18.21 15.84
CA GLY A 15 10.39 16.78 15.88
C GLY A 15 9.46 15.95 16.77
N GLN A 16 8.34 16.50 17.24
CA GLN A 16 7.36 15.74 18.02
C GLN A 16 6.51 14.84 17.11
N VAL A 17 6.21 13.62 17.57
CA VAL A 17 5.32 12.69 16.86
C VAL A 17 3.95 12.71 17.52
N LEU A 18 2.93 13.05 16.74
CA LEU A 18 1.53 13.13 17.20
C LEU A 18 0.69 12.08 16.47
N ALA A 19 -0.13 11.34 17.21
CA ALA A 19 -1.14 10.48 16.61
C ALA A 19 -2.23 11.33 15.95
N ASN A 20 -2.52 11.07 14.68
CA ASN A 20 -3.57 11.75 13.91
C ASN A 20 -4.87 10.93 13.94
N GLU A 21 -4.86 9.78 13.26
CA GLU A 21 -6.05 8.94 13.08
C GLU A 21 -5.67 7.46 13.12
N MET A 22 -6.59 6.63 13.61
CA MET A 22 -6.46 5.18 13.62
C MET A 22 -7.49 4.53 12.67
N ALA A 23 -7.01 3.64 11.80
CA ALA A 23 -7.85 2.78 10.98
C ALA A 23 -7.65 1.31 11.39
N PRO A 24 -8.62 0.67 12.07
CA PRO A 24 -8.54 -0.73 12.52
C PRO A 24 -8.82 -1.72 11.38
N ARG A 25 -8.11 -1.56 10.25
CA ARG A 25 -8.25 -2.34 9.01
C ARG A 25 -7.02 -2.15 8.13
N PRO A 26 -6.86 -2.94 7.05
CA PRO A 26 -5.95 -2.62 5.96
C PRO A 26 -6.14 -1.17 5.49
N HIS A 27 -5.01 -0.50 5.27
CA HIS A 27 -4.94 0.91 4.99
C HIS A 27 -4.26 1.18 3.66
N ASN A 28 -4.65 2.29 3.02
CA ASN A 28 -4.15 2.60 1.69
C ASN A 28 -2.63 2.79 1.68
N SER A 29 -2.08 3.42 2.72
CA SER A 29 -0.64 3.61 2.88
C SER A 29 0.16 2.30 3.01
N GLY A 30 -0.51 1.16 3.22
CA GLY A 30 0.14 -0.15 3.29
C GLY A 30 0.07 -0.97 2.01
N HIS A 31 -0.55 -0.51 0.90
CA HIS A 31 -0.73 -1.38 -0.28
C HIS A 31 0.61 -1.76 -0.93
N TRP A 32 1.64 -0.93 -0.82
CA TRP A 32 3.00 -1.23 -1.29
C TRP A 32 3.58 -2.53 -0.71
N THR A 33 3.11 -2.95 0.48
CA THR A 33 3.54 -4.20 1.13
C THR A 33 3.17 -5.45 0.34
N ILE A 34 2.22 -5.37 -0.62
CA ILE A 34 1.93 -6.47 -1.54
C ILE A 34 3.17 -6.83 -2.38
N ASP A 35 3.89 -5.82 -2.85
CA ASP A 35 4.93 -5.99 -3.86
C ASP A 35 6.35 -5.89 -3.29
N ALA A 36 6.52 -5.22 -2.15
CA ALA A 36 7.85 -4.83 -1.63
C ALA A 36 8.16 -5.34 -0.22
N CYS A 37 7.28 -6.12 0.41
CA CYS A 37 7.53 -6.74 1.71
C CYS A 37 7.44 -8.26 1.64
N ALA A 38 8.09 -8.93 2.61
CA ALA A 38 8.02 -10.39 2.75
C ALA A 38 6.62 -10.91 3.10
N THR A 39 5.75 -10.07 3.68
CA THR A 39 4.33 -10.37 3.89
C THR A 39 3.51 -9.10 3.72
N SER A 40 2.43 -9.18 2.94
CA SER A 40 1.53 -8.05 2.74
C SER A 40 0.65 -7.78 3.96
N GLN A 41 0.17 -6.53 4.12
CA GLN A 41 -0.78 -6.18 5.18
C GLN A 41 -2.06 -7.04 5.16
N PHE A 42 -2.47 -7.52 3.98
CA PHE A 42 -3.67 -8.34 3.83
C PHE A 42 -3.44 -9.76 4.35
N GLU A 43 -2.28 -10.32 4.02
CA GLU A 43 -1.86 -11.63 4.50
C GLU A 43 -1.59 -11.61 6.01
N GLN A 44 -0.97 -10.54 6.54
CA GLN A 44 -0.83 -10.35 7.98
C GLN A 44 -2.19 -10.27 8.68
N LEU A 45 -3.16 -9.57 8.10
CA LEU A 45 -4.51 -9.53 8.65
C LEU A 45 -5.10 -10.95 8.73
N VAL A 46 -5.05 -11.71 7.63
CA VAL A 46 -5.58 -13.09 7.59
C VAL A 46 -4.89 -13.97 8.63
N ARG A 47 -3.56 -13.92 8.73
CA ARG A 47 -2.82 -14.66 9.75
C ARG A 47 -3.28 -14.31 11.16
N ALA A 48 -3.38 -13.03 11.46
CA ALA A 48 -3.78 -12.55 12.78
C ALA A 48 -5.22 -12.96 13.15
N ILE A 49 -6.18 -12.84 12.22
CA ILE A 49 -7.58 -13.21 12.52
C ILE A 49 -7.80 -14.73 12.59
N CYS A 50 -6.97 -15.51 11.90
CA CYS A 50 -7.04 -16.97 11.93
C CYS A 50 -6.17 -17.61 13.02
N GLY A 51 -5.45 -16.83 13.83
CA GLY A 51 -4.56 -17.35 14.87
C GLY A 51 -3.32 -18.09 14.33
N LEU A 52 -2.92 -17.80 13.09
CA LEU A 52 -1.70 -18.34 12.49
C LEU A 52 -0.46 -17.55 12.96
N PRO A 53 0.74 -18.14 12.91
CA PRO A 53 1.97 -17.39 13.10
C PRO A 53 2.04 -16.20 12.14
N LEU A 54 2.45 -15.03 12.65
CA LEU A 54 2.63 -13.84 11.82
C LEU A 54 3.80 -14.04 10.85
N GLY A 55 3.68 -13.46 9.66
CA GLY A 55 4.74 -13.50 8.65
C GLY A 55 5.84 -12.46 8.92
N PRO A 56 7.04 -12.64 8.33
CA PRO A 56 8.10 -11.62 8.34
C PRO A 56 7.62 -10.32 7.66
N VAL A 57 8.08 -9.17 8.15
CA VAL A 57 7.67 -7.84 7.67
C VAL A 57 8.78 -7.09 6.95
N ASP A 58 9.89 -7.78 6.64
CA ASP A 58 11.05 -7.19 6.00
C ASP A 58 10.70 -6.56 4.66
N MET A 59 11.25 -5.37 4.42
CA MET A 59 11.19 -4.70 3.13
C MET A 59 12.23 -5.33 2.19
N LEU A 60 11.76 -6.02 1.16
CA LEU A 60 12.59 -6.74 0.18
C LEU A 60 13.17 -5.80 -0.89
N ALA A 61 12.47 -4.71 -1.18
CA ALA A 61 12.92 -3.67 -2.10
C ALA A 61 12.45 -2.28 -1.62
N PRO A 62 13.27 -1.23 -1.76
CA PRO A 62 12.78 0.14 -1.67
C PRO A 62 11.62 0.32 -2.65
N SER A 63 10.61 1.09 -2.27
CA SER A 63 9.45 1.27 -3.15
C SER A 63 8.81 2.64 -3.02
N ARG A 64 8.07 3.03 -4.06
CA ARG A 64 7.23 4.21 -4.08
C ARG A 64 5.85 3.84 -4.63
N MET A 65 4.83 4.01 -3.81
CA MET A 65 3.45 3.75 -4.22
C MET A 65 2.73 5.05 -4.57
N VAL A 66 1.96 5.01 -5.65
CA VAL A 66 1.13 6.13 -6.12
C VAL A 66 -0.30 5.63 -6.29
N ASN A 67 -1.28 6.37 -5.74
CA ASN A 67 -2.69 6.10 -6.02
C ASN A 67 -3.03 6.56 -7.44
N LEU A 68 -3.88 5.81 -8.14
CA LEU A 68 -4.44 6.23 -9.42
C LEU A 68 -5.86 6.75 -9.19
N ILE A 69 -6.07 8.04 -9.40
CA ILE A 69 -7.33 8.73 -9.10
C ILE A 69 -8.09 9.07 -10.40
N GLY A 70 -9.35 8.67 -10.47
CA GLY A 70 -10.23 9.01 -11.59
C GLY A 70 -9.61 8.64 -12.93
N ALA A 71 -9.44 9.64 -13.80
CA ALA A 71 -8.93 9.46 -15.16
C ALA A 71 -7.44 9.07 -15.21
N GLU A 72 -6.66 9.27 -14.14
CA GLU A 72 -5.24 8.86 -14.09
C GLU A 72 -5.06 7.36 -14.31
N ALA A 73 -6.06 6.56 -13.91
CA ALA A 73 -6.03 5.11 -14.14
C ALA A 73 -6.15 4.71 -15.61
N ASN A 74 -6.56 5.63 -16.50
CA ASN A 74 -6.59 5.37 -17.94
C ASN A 74 -5.19 5.35 -18.57
N ASP A 75 -4.18 5.90 -17.89
CA ASP A 75 -2.77 5.81 -18.31
C ASP A 75 -2.11 4.48 -17.88
N TRP A 76 -2.92 3.46 -17.58
CA TRP A 76 -2.43 2.13 -17.23
C TRP A 76 -1.46 1.50 -18.24
N PRO A 77 -1.57 1.71 -19.59
CA PRO A 77 -0.63 1.10 -20.52
C PRO A 77 0.81 1.56 -20.28
N ARG A 78 1.00 2.81 -19.85
CA ARG A 78 2.32 3.36 -19.50
C ARG A 78 2.92 2.61 -18.31
N TYR A 79 2.14 2.32 -17.28
CA TYR A 79 2.64 1.62 -16.09
C TYR A 79 2.95 0.16 -16.39
N VAL A 80 2.16 -0.52 -17.22
CA VAL A 80 2.45 -1.91 -17.61
C VAL A 80 3.74 -2.03 -18.43
N ALA A 81 4.10 -0.99 -19.19
CA ALA A 81 5.35 -0.95 -19.95
C ALA A 81 6.60 -0.68 -19.07
N ASP A 82 6.43 -0.20 -17.84
CA ASP A 82 7.54 0.05 -16.91
C ASP A 82 7.88 -1.23 -16.12
N PRO A 83 9.09 -1.81 -16.28
CA PRO A 83 9.46 -3.07 -15.62
C PRO A 83 9.54 -2.95 -14.09
N THR A 84 9.67 -1.74 -13.55
CA THR A 84 9.71 -1.48 -12.11
C THR A 84 8.31 -1.34 -11.50
N ALA A 85 7.29 -1.12 -12.32
CA ALA A 85 5.94 -0.87 -11.87
C ALA A 85 5.18 -2.16 -11.57
N ARG A 86 4.37 -2.13 -10.52
CA ARG A 86 3.41 -3.15 -10.13
C ARG A 86 2.04 -2.50 -10.08
N LEU A 87 1.31 -2.64 -11.18
CA LEU A 87 0.01 -2.02 -11.37
C LEU A 87 -1.10 -2.87 -10.74
N HIS A 88 -1.93 -2.25 -9.91
CA HIS A 88 -3.12 -2.84 -9.33
C HIS A 88 -4.35 -1.99 -9.67
N LEU A 89 -5.20 -2.47 -10.58
CA LEU A 89 -6.49 -1.85 -10.91
C LEU A 89 -7.63 -2.55 -10.17
N TYR A 90 -8.55 -1.79 -9.58
CA TYR A 90 -9.61 -2.34 -8.72
C TYR A 90 -10.84 -2.86 -9.49
N GLY A 91 -10.77 -2.99 -10.82
CA GLY A 91 -11.88 -3.47 -11.65
C GLY A 91 -13.11 -2.55 -11.68
N LYS A 92 -12.97 -1.27 -11.29
CA LYS A 92 -14.08 -0.31 -11.29
C LYS A 92 -14.42 0.12 -12.72
N THR A 93 -15.68 -0.05 -13.10
CA THR A 93 -16.16 0.18 -14.48
C THR A 93 -16.19 1.65 -14.92
N SER A 94 -16.13 2.60 -14.00
CA SER A 94 -16.20 4.03 -14.32
C SER A 94 -15.23 4.86 -13.48
N ALA A 95 -14.36 5.59 -14.16
CA ALA A 95 -13.53 6.64 -13.59
C ALA A 95 -14.39 7.87 -13.27
N ARG A 96 -14.21 8.43 -12.06
CA ARG A 96 -14.85 9.68 -11.62
C ARG A 96 -13.83 10.54 -10.87
N PRO A 97 -13.92 11.88 -10.92
CA PRO A 97 -13.04 12.74 -10.13
C PRO A 97 -12.99 12.32 -8.65
N GLY A 98 -11.79 12.29 -8.06
CA GLY A 98 -11.57 11.89 -6.66
C GLY A 98 -11.71 10.39 -6.35
N ARG A 99 -12.18 9.56 -7.28
CA ARG A 99 -12.38 8.13 -7.05
C ARG A 99 -11.04 7.39 -7.16
N LYS A 100 -10.62 6.66 -6.12
CA LYS A 100 -9.48 5.73 -6.21
C LYS A 100 -9.81 4.58 -7.16
N MET A 101 -9.08 4.48 -8.27
CA MET A 101 -9.31 3.50 -9.33
C MET A 101 -8.29 2.35 -9.29
N GLY A 102 -7.11 2.61 -8.73
CA GLY A 102 -6.05 1.64 -8.56
C GLY A 102 -4.91 2.22 -7.73
N HIS A 103 -3.79 1.52 -7.72
CA HIS A 103 -2.50 2.05 -7.34
C HIS A 103 -1.40 1.42 -8.20
N VAL A 104 -0.24 2.05 -8.22
CA VAL A 104 0.98 1.49 -8.79
C VAL A 104 2.09 1.56 -7.76
N THR A 105 2.79 0.45 -7.55
CA THR A 105 4.00 0.39 -6.72
C THR A 105 5.22 0.30 -7.64
N PHE A 106 6.11 1.28 -7.58
CA PHE A 106 7.39 1.25 -8.29
C PHE A 106 8.46 0.67 -7.36
N LEU A 107 9.16 -0.37 -7.81
CA LEU A 107 10.22 -1.03 -7.07
C LEU A 107 11.59 -0.42 -7.43
N GLY A 108 12.38 -0.10 -6.41
CA GLY A 108 13.78 0.24 -6.55
C GLY A 108 14.66 -1.01 -6.66
N PRO A 109 15.97 -0.84 -6.89
CA PRO A 109 16.91 -1.95 -6.90
C PRO A 109 16.84 -2.71 -5.57
N SER A 110 16.75 -4.03 -5.65
CA SER A 110 16.77 -4.90 -4.47
C SER A 110 18.03 -4.63 -3.65
N ARG A 111 17.90 -4.63 -2.33
CA ARG A 111 19.07 -4.63 -1.46
C ARG A 111 19.75 -6.00 -1.66
N ALA A 112 20.91 -6.00 -2.29
CA ALA A 112 21.77 -7.18 -2.39
C ALA A 112 22.28 -7.59 -1.00
#